data_AF-A0A8T5QKQ2-F1
#
_entry.id   AF-A0A8T5QKQ2-F1
#
_cell.length_a   1.000
_cell.length_b   1.000
_cell.length_c   1.000
_cell.angle_alpha   90.00
_cell.angle_beta   90.00
_cell.angle_gamma   90.00
#
_symmetry.space_group_name_H-M   'P 1'
#
loop_
_entity.id
_entity.type
_entity.pdbx_description
1 polymer ?
#
loop_
_entity_poly.entity_id
_entity_poly.type
_entity_poly.pdbx_seq_one_letter_code
_entity_poly.pdbx_strand_id
1 'polypeptide(L)'
;SALTVAMLKDLEVDQEAAFTGTINSGELIGPVGSLMEKLVAAKESGIKTVLIPAVQSVKQEDNETDIIEYGEELGVEVVPVATLSDAVQQLTGKEFEEKDLEIDVPESYNVVMKEVAEDLCDRVDVLLEDIDVFDLEGKKEVDLEQVNRQREVFNLTEKGKTAFESENHYSAASYCFGAGVKASALRYELAELPEEERLEESERLMQRINEFDKQIDEREKQTITDLQTYMIVKERVLEARQYLATGENDSQTFGYVTERLNSAVAWSRFFDQGGTAYDLDEESLQGSCSRILADVDERFQYLNLFFPGLLNDLRNNLITAHKHYETGEYALCVYLASRTKAEANIIVTMLGVKEDFADDLLELKMNAAEKAVAKQIDKGAFPIIAYSYYEYANSLKEDDLSSALLYSEYALELSDIEIYFEKKSHKIDWSALKPKLRKYVPTVTFIWGLILGFILCWIIFREKVRGKAVRKAPAKARRRTPPARKVKRRKTRTSLRLR
;
A
#
# COMPACT_ATOMS: atom_id res chain seq x y z
N SER A 1 0.87 -20.50 4.09
CA SER A 1 0.69 -19.70 2.86
C SER A 1 1.16 -20.42 1.60
N ALA A 2 2.44 -20.84 1.48
CA ALA A 2 2.95 -21.46 0.25
C ALA A 2 2.17 -22.72 -0.18
N LEU A 3 1.87 -23.64 0.75
CA LEU A 3 1.04 -24.81 0.47
C LEU A 3 -0.39 -24.45 0.02
N THR A 4 -0.94 -23.36 0.56
CA THR A 4 -2.26 -22.86 0.15
C THR A 4 -2.22 -22.37 -1.30
N VAL A 5 -1.17 -21.63 -1.69
CA VAL A 5 -0.95 -21.20 -3.08
C VAL A 5 -0.82 -22.42 -3.99
N ALA A 6 0.02 -23.39 -3.62
CA ALA A 6 0.21 -24.62 -4.39
C ALA A 6 -1.12 -25.38 -4.57
N MET A 7 -1.91 -25.53 -3.51
CA MET A 7 -3.23 -26.17 -3.56
C MET A 7 -4.21 -25.42 -4.47
N LEU A 8 -4.30 -24.09 -4.35
CA LEU A 8 -5.22 -23.26 -5.16
C LEU A 8 -4.83 -23.24 -6.64
N LYS A 9 -3.55 -23.46 -6.94
CA LYS A 9 -2.99 -23.48 -8.29
C LYS A 9 -2.81 -24.91 -8.84
N ASP A 10 -3.20 -25.94 -8.10
CA ASP A 10 -3.04 -27.35 -8.44
C ASP A 10 -1.58 -27.70 -8.79
N LEU A 11 -0.64 -27.28 -7.93
CA LEU A 11 0.79 -27.50 -8.09
C LEU A 11 1.29 -28.67 -7.23
N GLU A 12 2.17 -29.48 -7.81
CA GLU A 12 2.92 -30.48 -7.06
C GLU A 12 3.99 -29.81 -6.19
N VAL A 13 4.13 -30.28 -4.95
CA VAL A 13 5.08 -29.77 -3.97
C VAL A 13 6.16 -30.82 -3.72
N ASP A 14 7.42 -30.39 -3.72
CA ASP A 14 8.54 -31.25 -3.37
C ASP A 14 8.41 -31.76 -1.92
N GLN A 15 8.34 -33.07 -1.77
CA GLN A 15 8.19 -33.74 -0.47
C GLN A 15 9.54 -33.90 0.25
N GLU A 16 10.66 -33.63 -0.43
CA GLU A 16 12.01 -33.64 0.16
C GLU A 16 12.46 -32.24 0.61
N ALA A 17 11.59 -31.23 0.50
CA ALA A 17 11.84 -29.87 0.93
C ALA A 17 10.99 -29.49 2.16
N ALA A 18 11.58 -28.73 3.08
CA ALA A 18 10.89 -28.10 4.20
C ALA A 18 11.09 -26.57 4.16
N PHE A 19 10.17 -25.83 4.77
CA PHE A 19 10.19 -24.37 4.81
C PHE A 19 9.87 -23.86 6.22
N THR A 20 10.58 -22.82 6.66
CA THR A 20 10.27 -22.10 7.90
C THR A 20 10.46 -20.60 7.72
N GLY A 21 9.54 -19.81 8.29
CA GLY A 21 9.54 -18.35 8.20
C GLY A 21 8.21 -17.79 8.68
N THR A 22 8.22 -16.55 9.17
CA THR A 22 6.97 -15.78 9.32
C THR A 22 6.57 -15.19 7.97
N ILE A 23 5.31 -14.74 7.83
CA ILE A 23 4.86 -13.99 6.66
C ILE A 23 4.27 -12.67 7.10
N ASN A 24 4.80 -11.58 6.53
CA ASN A 24 4.40 -10.21 6.85
C ASN A 24 3.74 -9.54 5.63
N SER A 25 3.35 -8.27 5.82
CA SER A 25 2.83 -7.42 4.76
C SER A 25 3.82 -7.35 3.59
N GLY A 26 3.31 -7.27 2.36
CA GLY A 26 4.15 -7.38 1.15
C GLY A 26 4.64 -8.80 0.86
N GLU A 27 4.06 -9.84 1.49
CA GLU A 27 4.41 -11.25 1.28
C GLU A 27 5.87 -11.60 1.63
N LEU A 28 6.50 -10.78 2.47
CA LEU A 28 7.88 -10.94 2.91
C LEU A 28 8.01 -12.05 3.95
N ILE A 29 9.08 -12.84 3.83
CA ILE A 29 9.43 -13.90 4.76
C ILE A 29 10.31 -13.34 5.88
N GLY A 30 9.76 -13.34 7.08
CA GLY A 30 10.43 -12.79 8.27
C GLY A 30 11.11 -13.85 9.14
N PRO A 31 11.89 -13.40 10.14
CA PRO A 31 12.71 -14.27 10.97
C PRO A 31 11.89 -15.22 11.85
N VAL A 32 12.53 -16.31 12.29
CA VAL A 32 11.96 -17.32 13.20
C VAL A 32 13.00 -17.84 14.19
N GLY A 33 12.56 -18.26 15.39
CA GLY A 33 13.45 -18.90 16.37
C GLY A 33 13.91 -20.31 15.98
N SER A 34 14.99 -20.76 16.63
CA SER A 34 15.48 -22.14 16.65
C SER A 34 15.73 -22.76 15.27
N LEU A 35 16.41 -22.03 14.38
CA LEU A 35 16.73 -22.52 13.04
C LEU A 35 17.66 -23.74 13.06
N MET A 36 18.66 -23.76 13.94
CA MET A 36 19.60 -24.89 14.06
C MET A 36 18.87 -26.19 14.41
N GLU A 37 17.99 -26.16 15.42
CA GLU A 37 17.21 -27.33 15.83
C GLU A 37 16.25 -27.79 14.71
N LYS A 38 15.69 -26.86 13.95
CA LYS A 38 14.85 -27.18 12.78
C LYS A 38 15.63 -27.88 11.67
N LEU A 39 16.89 -27.50 11.43
CA LEU A 39 17.76 -28.19 10.46
C LEU A 39 18.09 -29.62 10.90
N VAL A 40 18.40 -29.82 12.18
CA VAL A 40 18.61 -31.16 12.74
C VAL A 40 17.36 -32.04 12.57
N ALA A 41 16.19 -31.51 12.93
CA ALA A 41 14.93 -32.23 12.76
C ALA A 41 14.60 -32.54 11.29
N ALA A 42 14.91 -31.63 10.37
CA ALA A 42 14.77 -31.85 8.93
C ALA A 42 15.66 -33.00 8.46
N LYS A 43 16.93 -33.02 8.89
CA LYS A 43 17.87 -34.11 8.59
C LYS A 43 17.36 -35.46 9.10
N GLU A 44 16.91 -35.51 10.35
CA GLU A 44 16.37 -36.74 10.97
C GLU A 44 15.13 -37.26 10.24
N SER A 45 14.35 -36.36 9.61
CA SER A 45 13.16 -36.69 8.83
C SER A 45 13.46 -37.04 7.37
N GLY A 46 14.73 -37.02 6.95
CA GLY A 46 15.13 -37.30 5.57
C GLY A 46 14.87 -36.17 4.57
N ILE A 47 14.59 -34.95 5.05
CA ILE A 47 14.48 -33.75 4.23
C ILE A 47 15.87 -33.39 3.69
N LYS A 48 15.94 -33.01 2.41
CA LYS A 48 17.18 -32.67 1.72
C LYS A 48 17.40 -31.18 1.59
N THR A 49 16.33 -30.40 1.47
CA THR A 49 16.40 -28.96 1.27
C THR A 49 15.54 -28.23 2.30
N VAL A 50 16.09 -27.21 2.95
CA VAL A 50 15.36 -26.38 3.91
C VAL A 50 15.43 -24.92 3.48
N LEU A 51 14.25 -24.35 3.25
CA LEU A 51 14.07 -22.95 2.93
C LEU A 51 14.00 -22.13 4.23
N ILE A 52 14.85 -21.10 4.36
CA ILE A 52 14.95 -20.23 5.54
C ILE A 52 14.77 -18.75 5.16
N PRO A 53 14.40 -17.86 6.10
CA PRO A 53 14.31 -16.43 5.81
C PRO A 53 15.66 -15.87 5.33
N ALA A 54 15.65 -15.09 4.24
CA ALA A 54 16.86 -14.51 3.67
C ALA A 54 17.51 -13.46 4.59
N VAL A 55 16.69 -12.67 5.27
CA VAL A 55 17.16 -11.64 6.20
C VAL A 55 16.96 -12.12 7.63
N GLN A 56 17.85 -13.00 8.05
CA GLN A 56 17.94 -13.43 9.44
C GLN A 56 19.38 -13.76 9.79
N SER A 57 19.82 -13.26 10.94
CA SER A 57 21.12 -13.62 11.48
C SER A 57 21.01 -14.89 12.33
N VAL A 58 21.81 -15.90 12.01
CA VAL A 58 21.98 -17.08 12.87
C VAL A 58 23.47 -17.30 13.04
N LYS A 59 23.99 -16.94 14.22
CA LYS A 59 25.33 -17.35 14.66
C LYS A 59 25.15 -18.21 15.91
N GLN A 60 25.93 -19.27 16.05
CA GLN A 60 25.93 -20.08 17.26
C GLN A 60 26.53 -19.26 18.41
N GLU A 61 26.02 -19.38 19.63
CA GLU A 61 26.49 -18.58 20.79
C GLU A 61 27.99 -18.81 21.12
N ASP A 62 28.58 -19.91 20.65
CA ASP A 62 29.98 -20.28 20.92
C ASP A 62 30.86 -20.44 19.65
N ASN A 63 30.30 -20.32 18.44
CA ASN A 63 31.05 -20.42 17.18
C ASN A 63 30.38 -19.60 16.07
N GLU A 64 31.20 -18.94 15.27
CA GLU A 64 30.78 -18.06 14.18
C GLU A 64 30.29 -18.82 12.93
N THR A 65 29.70 -20.01 13.09
CA THR A 65 29.32 -20.86 11.96
C THR A 65 28.07 -20.31 11.27
N ASP A 66 28.18 -20.11 9.96
CA ASP A 66 27.07 -19.74 9.08
C ASP A 66 26.02 -20.86 9.06
N ILE A 67 24.73 -20.50 9.10
CA ILE A 67 23.62 -21.45 9.06
C ILE A 67 23.62 -22.31 7.79
N ILE A 68 24.11 -21.76 6.68
CA ILE A 68 24.24 -22.45 5.41
C ILE A 68 25.34 -23.51 5.52
N GLU A 69 26.51 -23.14 6.03
CA GLU A 69 27.62 -24.08 6.27
C GLU A 69 27.20 -25.20 7.24
N TYR A 70 26.49 -24.87 8.31
CA TYR A 70 25.98 -25.86 9.25
C TYR A 70 25.01 -26.86 8.59
N GLY A 71 24.13 -26.37 7.71
CA GLY A 71 23.25 -27.23 6.92
C GLY A 71 24.05 -28.18 6.02
N GLU A 72 25.06 -27.67 5.33
CA GLU A 72 25.94 -28.49 4.48
C GLU A 72 26.65 -29.59 5.28
N GLU A 73 27.13 -29.29 6.49
CA GLU A 73 27.73 -30.29 7.40
C GLU A 73 26.74 -31.39 7.80
N LEU A 74 25.46 -31.04 8.00
CA LEU A 74 24.40 -32.01 8.26
C LEU A 74 23.97 -32.77 6.98
N GLY A 75 24.42 -32.35 5.81
CA GLY A 75 23.99 -32.86 4.51
C GLY A 75 22.54 -32.51 4.22
N VAL A 76 22.15 -31.26 4.52
CA VAL A 76 20.89 -30.60 4.18
C VAL A 76 21.22 -29.31 3.45
N GLU A 77 20.71 -29.13 2.24
CA GLU A 77 20.84 -27.87 1.50
C GLU A 77 19.99 -26.79 2.17
N VAL A 78 20.58 -25.63 2.43
CA VAL A 78 19.88 -24.49 3.03
C VAL A 78 19.74 -23.40 1.98
N VAL A 79 18.49 -23.00 1.70
CA VAL A 79 18.19 -22.02 0.66
C VAL A 79 17.51 -20.79 1.30
N PRO A 80 18.17 -19.63 1.31
CA PRO A 80 17.56 -18.39 1.74
C PRO A 80 16.44 -17.95 0.78
N VAL A 81 15.28 -17.56 1.31
CA VAL A 81 14.13 -17.04 0.55
C VAL A 81 13.60 -15.75 1.19
N ALA A 82 13.30 -14.74 0.38
CA ALA A 82 12.89 -13.42 0.86
C ALA A 82 11.37 -13.20 0.76
N THR A 83 10.72 -13.82 -0.23
CA THR A 83 9.28 -13.63 -0.50
C THR A 83 8.52 -14.95 -0.56
N LEU A 84 7.20 -14.88 -0.36
CA LEU A 84 6.33 -16.03 -0.57
C LEU A 84 6.46 -16.60 -1.99
N SER A 85 6.66 -15.76 -3.00
CA SER A 85 6.85 -16.15 -4.39
C SER A 85 8.11 -17.03 -4.55
N ASP A 86 9.24 -16.61 -3.97
CA ASP A 86 10.48 -17.38 -3.94
C ASP A 86 10.25 -18.75 -3.31
N ALA A 87 9.58 -18.80 -2.15
CA ALA A 87 9.31 -20.04 -1.46
C ALA A 87 8.43 -20.99 -2.28
N VAL A 88 7.40 -20.49 -2.97
CA VAL A 88 6.56 -21.35 -3.83
C VAL A 88 7.34 -21.81 -5.06
N GLN A 89 8.19 -20.96 -5.65
CA GLN A 89 9.06 -21.34 -6.76
C GLN A 89 9.99 -22.48 -6.36
N GLN A 90 10.66 -22.37 -5.21
CA GLN A 90 11.55 -23.41 -4.70
C GLN A 90 10.79 -24.71 -4.37
N LEU A 91 9.60 -24.62 -3.79
CA LEU A 91 8.79 -25.79 -3.42
C LEU A 91 8.13 -26.52 -4.60
N THR A 92 7.91 -25.85 -5.72
CA THR A 92 7.10 -26.40 -6.84
C THR A 92 7.83 -26.44 -8.17
N GLY A 93 9.00 -25.79 -8.28
CA GLY A 93 9.72 -25.57 -9.53
C GLY A 93 8.97 -24.68 -10.54
N LYS A 94 7.92 -23.96 -10.10
CA LYS A 94 7.12 -23.07 -10.94
C LYS A 94 7.43 -21.61 -10.62
N GLU A 95 7.92 -20.91 -11.63
CA GLU A 95 7.98 -19.46 -11.60
C GLU A 95 6.58 -18.88 -11.75
N PHE A 96 6.28 -17.91 -10.89
CA PHE A 96 5.16 -17.00 -11.11
C PHE A 96 5.73 -15.78 -11.79
N GLU A 97 5.29 -15.52 -13.02
CA GLU A 97 5.53 -14.22 -13.64
C GLU A 97 4.79 -13.16 -12.81
N GLU A 98 5.54 -12.47 -11.95
CA GLU A 98 5.08 -11.19 -11.44
C GLU A 98 5.06 -10.22 -12.62
N LYS A 99 3.92 -9.54 -12.81
CA LYS A 99 3.89 -8.43 -13.77
C LYS A 99 4.89 -7.40 -13.27
N ASP A 100 5.82 -7.04 -14.15
CA ASP A 100 6.67 -5.87 -13.92
C ASP A 100 5.78 -4.64 -14.08
N LEU A 101 5.36 -4.08 -12.94
CA LEU A 101 4.46 -2.93 -12.85
C LEU A 101 5.29 -1.75 -12.35
N GLU A 102 5.39 -0.71 -13.17
CA GLU A 102 5.98 0.56 -12.76
C GLU A 102 4.92 1.42 -12.05
N ILE A 103 5.36 2.25 -11.11
CA ILE A 103 4.49 3.24 -10.48
C ILE A 103 4.23 4.38 -11.49
N ASP A 104 3.05 4.36 -12.10
CA ASP A 104 2.52 5.48 -12.91
C ASP A 104 1.74 6.44 -12.00
N VAL A 105 2.42 7.46 -11.48
CA VAL A 105 1.82 8.43 -10.54
C VAL A 105 0.81 9.31 -11.28
N PRO A 106 -0.47 9.36 -10.85
CA PRO A 106 -1.47 10.19 -11.50
C PRO A 106 -1.12 11.67 -11.41
N GLU A 107 -1.32 12.38 -12.52
CA GLU A 107 -1.13 13.84 -12.58
C GLU A 107 -1.95 14.58 -11.51
N SER A 108 -3.15 14.08 -11.19
CA SER A 108 -3.98 14.65 -10.13
C SER A 108 -3.32 14.59 -8.75
N TYR A 109 -2.57 13.52 -8.45
CA TYR A 109 -1.78 13.46 -7.23
C TYR A 109 -0.63 14.47 -7.27
N ASN A 110 0.14 14.49 -8.37
CA ASN A 110 1.30 15.38 -8.48
C ASN A 110 0.92 16.86 -8.31
N VAL A 111 -0.17 17.28 -8.96
CA VAL A 111 -0.68 18.65 -8.84
C VAL A 111 -1.06 18.97 -7.39
N VAL A 112 -1.88 18.14 -6.76
CA VAL A 112 -2.35 18.40 -5.39
C VAL A 112 -1.20 18.30 -4.37
N MET A 113 -0.31 17.33 -4.51
CA MET A 113 0.83 17.16 -3.59
C MET A 113 1.82 18.32 -3.74
N LYS A 114 2.03 18.81 -4.96
CA LYS A 114 2.82 20.02 -5.18
C LYS A 114 2.20 21.22 -4.48
N GLU A 115 0.90 21.48 -4.65
CA GLU A 115 0.21 22.58 -3.95
C GLU A 115 0.30 22.45 -2.42
N VAL A 116 0.18 21.22 -1.89
CA VAL A 116 0.34 20.97 -0.44
C VAL A 116 1.78 21.24 0.01
N ALA A 117 2.77 20.90 -0.80
CA ALA A 117 4.17 21.18 -0.50
C ALA A 117 4.47 22.69 -0.56
N GLU A 118 3.98 23.39 -1.59
CA GLU A 118 4.08 24.85 -1.74
C GLU A 118 3.49 25.54 -0.51
N ASP A 119 2.26 25.23 -0.12
CA ASP A 119 1.61 25.81 1.06
C ASP A 119 2.43 25.63 2.34
N LEU A 120 2.96 24.43 2.58
CA LEU A 120 3.69 24.12 3.80
C LEU A 120 5.08 24.76 3.80
N CYS A 121 5.74 24.88 2.65
CA CYS A 121 7.04 25.53 2.54
C CYS A 121 6.91 27.06 2.58
N ASP A 122 5.97 27.65 1.84
CA ASP A 122 5.68 29.09 1.88
C ASP A 122 5.28 29.54 3.29
N ARG A 123 4.56 28.68 4.03
CA ARG A 123 4.23 28.91 5.44
C ARG A 123 5.48 29.07 6.31
N VAL A 124 6.54 28.30 6.06
CA VAL A 124 7.82 28.43 6.79
C VAL A 124 8.47 29.75 6.47
N ASP A 125 8.49 30.16 5.19
CA ASP A 125 9.07 31.43 4.78
C ASP A 125 8.36 32.61 5.46
N VAL A 126 7.02 32.60 5.52
CA VAL A 126 6.25 33.63 6.26
C VAL A 126 6.59 33.62 7.75
N LEU A 127 6.73 32.45 8.38
CA LEU A 127 7.11 32.36 9.80
C LEU A 127 8.53 32.88 10.04
N LEU A 128 9.45 32.66 9.10
CA LEU A 128 10.83 33.14 9.16
C LEU A 128 10.95 34.65 8.89
N GLU A 129 10.01 35.26 8.18
CA GLU A 129 9.91 36.72 8.07
C GLU A 129 9.40 37.37 9.36
N ASP A 130 8.46 36.72 10.06
CA ASP A 130 7.89 37.18 11.34
C ASP A 130 8.88 37.06 12.51
N ILE A 131 9.74 36.04 12.47
CA ILE A 131 10.83 35.86 13.43
C ILE A 131 11.96 36.74 12.91
N ASP A 132 12.28 37.88 13.52
CA ASP A 132 13.43 38.71 13.11
C ASP A 132 14.75 37.89 13.20
N VAL A 133 15.06 37.12 12.16
CA VAL A 133 15.99 35.98 12.19
C VAL A 133 17.44 36.38 12.52
N PHE A 134 17.78 37.66 12.65
CA PHE A 134 19.18 38.09 12.75
C PHE A 134 19.57 39.04 13.88
N ASP A 135 18.69 39.43 14.81
CA ASP A 135 19.11 40.32 15.91
C ASP A 135 19.21 39.63 17.28
N LEU A 136 20.06 38.60 17.36
CA LEU A 136 20.65 38.17 18.63
C LEU A 136 21.81 39.08 19.07
N GLU A 137 22.30 39.97 18.20
CA GLU A 137 23.38 40.92 18.50
C GLU A 137 22.92 41.98 19.54
N GLY A 138 21.62 42.28 19.61
CA GLY A 138 21.04 43.17 20.61
C GLY A 138 20.63 42.53 21.94
N LYS A 139 20.56 41.19 22.03
CA LYS A 139 20.18 40.49 23.28
C LYS A 139 21.41 40.24 24.14
N LYS A 140 21.38 40.72 25.39
CA LYS A 140 22.47 40.62 26.38
C LYS A 140 22.83 39.19 26.77
N GLU A 141 21.99 38.21 26.44
CA GLU A 141 22.18 36.80 26.73
C GLU A 141 21.60 36.00 25.57
N VAL A 142 22.45 35.22 24.89
CA VAL A 142 22.06 34.37 23.76
C VAL A 142 21.54 33.06 24.32
N ASP A 143 20.26 32.76 24.10
CA ASP A 143 19.71 31.46 24.44
C ASP A 143 20.16 30.41 23.40
N LEU A 144 21.03 29.50 23.83
CA LEU A 144 21.58 28.43 22.99
C LEU A 144 20.49 27.48 22.48
N GLU A 145 19.38 27.32 23.21
CA GLU A 145 18.27 26.46 22.81
C GLU A 145 17.51 27.05 21.62
N GLN A 146 17.25 28.36 21.65
CA GLN A 146 16.65 29.11 20.55
C GLN A 146 17.55 29.06 19.29
N VAL A 147 18.86 29.24 19.46
CA VAL A 147 19.83 29.15 18.34
C VAL A 147 19.83 27.75 17.71
N ASN A 148 19.78 26.69 18.53
CA ASN A 148 19.75 25.33 18.01
C ASN A 148 18.43 25.04 17.28
N ARG A 149 17.28 25.46 17.84
CA ARG A 149 15.98 25.37 17.14
C ARG A 149 16.00 26.10 15.80
N GLN A 150 16.54 27.31 15.74
CA GLN A 150 16.68 28.06 14.49
C GLN A 150 17.52 27.29 13.46
N ARG A 151 18.66 26.71 13.87
CA ARG A 151 19.50 25.90 12.98
C ARG A 151 18.74 24.69 12.43
N GLU A 152 17.95 24.02 13.26
CA GLU A 152 17.10 22.91 12.82
C GLU A 152 16.03 23.34 11.81
N VAL A 153 15.40 24.51 12.03
CA VAL A 153 14.46 25.10 11.05
C VAL A 153 15.15 25.31 9.71
N PHE A 154 16.34 25.92 9.67
CA PHE A 154 17.08 26.13 8.41
C PHE A 154 17.44 24.82 7.73
N ASN A 155 17.96 23.84 8.48
CA ASN A 155 18.32 22.54 7.92
C ASN A 155 17.12 21.84 7.27
N LEU A 156 15.98 21.79 7.99
CA LEU A 156 14.75 21.20 7.46
C LEU A 156 14.19 21.99 6.26
N THR A 157 14.28 23.32 6.29
CA THR A 157 13.85 24.17 5.17
C THR A 157 14.66 23.88 3.90
N GLU A 158 15.98 23.75 4.02
CA GLU A 158 16.85 23.43 2.88
C GLU A 158 16.63 22.00 2.36
N LYS A 159 16.38 21.03 3.24
CA LYS A 159 15.94 19.68 2.83
C LYS A 159 14.60 19.73 2.09
N GLY A 160 13.66 20.54 2.57
CA GLY A 160 12.37 20.78 1.92
C GLY A 160 12.53 21.32 0.50
N LYS A 161 13.33 22.37 0.31
CA LYS A 161 13.63 22.94 -1.01
C LYS A 161 14.28 21.93 -1.95
N THR A 162 15.27 21.19 -1.46
CA THR A 162 15.97 20.17 -2.27
C THR A 162 15.02 19.06 -2.72
N ALA A 163 14.15 18.59 -1.82
CA ALA A 163 13.13 17.59 -2.15
C ALA A 163 12.10 18.13 -3.16
N PHE A 164 11.70 19.40 -3.01
CA PHE A 164 10.76 20.06 -3.92
C PHE A 164 11.33 20.20 -5.33
N GLU A 165 12.58 20.63 -5.46
CA GLU A 165 13.30 20.72 -6.74
C GLU A 165 13.49 19.36 -7.43
N SER A 166 13.53 18.30 -6.64
CA SER A 166 13.64 16.91 -7.10
C SER A 166 12.29 16.25 -7.38
N GLU A 167 11.19 17.03 -7.40
CA GLU A 167 9.80 16.56 -7.58
C GLU A 167 9.29 15.60 -6.50
N ASN A 168 10.01 15.44 -5.38
CA ASN A 168 9.60 14.68 -4.21
C ASN A 168 8.73 15.57 -3.30
N HIS A 169 7.53 15.90 -3.79
CA HIS A 169 6.65 16.89 -3.16
C HIS A 169 6.16 16.45 -1.76
N TYR A 170 5.92 15.16 -1.51
CA TYR A 170 5.53 14.71 -0.17
C TYR A 170 6.69 14.80 0.82
N SER A 171 7.91 14.45 0.39
CA SER A 171 9.10 14.62 1.23
C SER A 171 9.36 16.09 1.52
N ALA A 172 9.19 16.98 0.53
CA ALA A 172 9.26 18.42 0.70
C ALA A 172 8.25 18.93 1.73
N ALA A 173 6.97 18.56 1.56
CA ALA A 173 5.89 18.88 2.49
C ALA A 173 6.21 18.40 3.92
N SER A 174 6.80 17.22 4.07
CA SER A 174 7.14 16.63 5.37
C SER A 174 8.27 17.39 6.07
N TYR A 175 9.35 17.75 5.34
CA TYR A 175 10.43 18.57 5.89
C TYR A 175 9.96 19.98 6.22
N CYS A 176 9.19 20.62 5.33
CA CYS A 176 8.62 21.95 5.56
C CYS A 176 7.63 21.96 6.73
N PHE A 177 6.81 20.91 6.92
CA PHE A 177 5.98 20.76 8.12
C PHE A 177 6.83 20.72 9.39
N GLY A 178 7.90 19.91 9.41
CA GLY A 178 8.83 19.84 10.55
C GLY A 178 9.51 21.19 10.86
N ALA A 179 9.92 21.91 9.82
CA ALA A 179 10.45 23.26 9.94
C ALA A 179 9.39 24.25 10.48
N GLY A 180 8.17 24.18 9.96
CA GLY A 180 7.04 25.05 10.32
C GLY A 180 6.63 24.89 11.77
N VAL A 181 6.55 23.66 12.29
CA VAL A 181 6.27 23.39 13.71
C VAL A 181 7.29 24.10 14.60
N LYS A 182 8.58 23.94 14.29
CA LYS A 182 9.68 24.53 15.08
C LYS A 182 9.70 26.07 14.96
N ALA A 183 9.48 26.59 13.76
CA ALA A 183 9.41 28.03 13.52
C ALA A 183 8.20 28.66 14.23
N SER A 184 7.02 28.05 14.13
CA SER A 184 5.82 28.53 14.80
C SER A 184 5.97 28.48 16.32
N ALA A 185 6.58 27.43 16.87
CA ALA A 185 6.86 27.37 18.30
C ALA A 185 7.80 28.49 18.75
N LEU A 186 8.85 28.78 17.99
CA LEU A 186 9.76 29.90 18.25
C LEU A 186 9.04 31.25 18.16
N ARG A 187 8.12 31.42 17.20
CA ARG A 187 7.30 32.63 17.09
C ARG A 187 6.44 32.86 18.33
N TYR A 188 5.78 31.83 18.85
CA TYR A 188 5.00 31.92 20.10
C TYR A 188 5.89 32.18 21.32
N GLU A 189 7.09 31.60 21.36
CA GLU A 189 8.09 31.83 22.40
C GLU A 189 8.55 33.30 22.42
N LEU A 190 8.89 33.86 21.26
CA LEU A 190 9.33 35.25 21.11
C LEU A 190 8.21 36.28 21.35
N ALA A 191 6.96 35.89 21.14
CA ALA A 191 5.80 36.74 21.41
C ALA A 191 5.54 36.95 22.92
N GLU A 192 6.08 36.09 23.79
CA GLU A 192 5.95 36.16 25.27
C GLU A 192 4.50 36.42 25.75
N LEU A 193 3.52 35.70 25.18
CA LEU A 193 2.09 35.94 25.43
C LEU A 193 1.72 35.83 26.93
N PRO A 194 0.99 36.81 27.50
CA PRO A 194 0.41 36.71 28.84
C PRO A 194 -0.49 35.47 29.00
N GLU A 195 -0.67 35.00 30.24
CA GLU A 195 -1.48 33.80 30.53
C GLU A 195 -2.93 33.89 30.02
N GLU A 196 -3.55 35.06 30.12
CA GLU A 196 -4.90 35.30 29.58
C GLU A 196 -4.95 35.17 28.06
N GLU A 197 -4.00 35.77 27.33
CA GLU A 197 -3.90 35.66 25.86
C GLU A 197 -3.58 34.22 25.41
N ARG A 198 -2.82 33.46 26.21
CA ARG A 198 -2.57 32.03 25.94
C ARG A 198 -3.86 31.21 26.08
N LEU A 199 -4.70 31.52 27.05
CA LEU A 199 -6.00 30.85 27.18
C LEU A 199 -6.91 31.19 26.00
N GLU A 200 -7.01 32.47 25.62
CA GLU A 200 -7.77 32.90 24.45
C GLU A 200 -7.28 32.22 23.16
N GLU A 201 -5.96 32.08 23.00
CA GLU A 201 -5.37 31.39 21.86
C GLU A 201 -5.75 29.90 21.80
N SER A 202 -5.69 29.22 22.95
CA SER A 202 -6.09 27.82 23.11
C SER A 202 -7.57 27.62 22.74
N GLU A 203 -8.45 28.49 23.24
CA GLU A 203 -9.89 28.46 22.91
C GLU A 203 -10.14 28.72 21.42
N ARG A 204 -9.42 29.69 20.84
CA ARG A 204 -9.50 30.01 19.41
C ARG A 204 -9.07 28.83 18.53
N LEU A 205 -7.95 28.18 18.86
CA LEU A 205 -7.48 27.00 18.13
C LEU A 205 -8.46 25.84 18.27
N MET A 206 -8.97 25.58 19.48
CA MET A 206 -9.97 24.55 19.72
C MET A 206 -11.26 24.78 18.90
N GLN A 207 -11.71 26.03 18.80
CA GLN A 207 -12.85 26.39 17.96
C GLN A 207 -12.57 26.10 16.48
N ARG A 208 -11.43 26.54 15.95
CA ARG A 208 -11.04 26.28 14.55
C ARG A 208 -10.95 24.79 14.25
N ILE A 209 -10.39 24.00 15.18
CA ILE A 209 -10.33 22.54 15.09
C ILE A 209 -11.74 21.96 14.99
N ASN A 210 -12.66 22.34 15.88
CA ASN A 210 -14.02 21.80 15.87
C ASN A 210 -14.83 22.19 14.63
N GLU A 211 -14.66 23.44 14.16
CA GLU A 211 -15.30 23.91 12.93
C GLU A 211 -14.81 23.15 11.70
N PHE A 212 -13.51 22.90 11.61
CA PHE A 212 -12.93 22.14 10.51
C PHE A 212 -13.28 20.65 10.61
N ASP A 213 -13.23 20.05 11.80
CA ASP A 213 -13.58 18.65 12.04
C ASP A 213 -14.98 18.31 11.53
N LYS A 214 -15.95 19.20 11.85
CA LYS A 214 -17.33 19.06 11.38
C LYS A 214 -17.44 19.10 9.86
N GLN A 215 -16.67 19.95 9.19
CA GLN A 215 -16.67 20.02 7.72
C GLN A 215 -16.14 18.72 7.09
N ILE A 216 -15.20 18.04 7.75
CA ILE A 216 -14.62 16.79 7.26
C ILE A 216 -15.58 15.60 7.51
N ASP A 217 -16.33 15.60 8.61
CA ASP A 217 -17.34 14.57 8.88
C ASP A 217 -18.48 14.56 7.86
N GLU A 218 -18.82 15.73 7.31
CA GLU A 218 -19.85 15.91 6.29
C GLU A 218 -19.40 15.45 4.87
N ARG A 219 -18.12 15.10 4.68
CA ARG A 219 -17.59 14.65 3.37
C ARG A 219 -17.95 13.19 3.09
N GLU A 220 -18.57 12.96 1.93
CA GLU A 220 -18.82 11.61 1.42
C GLU A 220 -17.51 10.88 1.08
N LYS A 221 -17.53 9.55 1.21
CA LYS A 221 -16.37 8.67 0.98
C LYS A 221 -16.77 7.67 -0.09
N GLN A 222 -16.40 7.94 -1.34
CA GLN A 222 -16.83 7.11 -2.48
C GLN A 222 -15.71 6.19 -2.97
N THR A 223 -14.47 6.66 -2.89
CA THR A 223 -13.26 5.98 -3.36
C THR A 223 -12.29 5.68 -2.22
N ILE A 224 -11.28 4.84 -2.48
CA ILE A 224 -10.19 4.61 -1.53
C ILE A 224 -9.40 5.89 -1.28
N THR A 225 -9.24 6.74 -2.29
CA THR A 225 -8.61 8.06 -2.15
C THR A 225 -9.40 8.92 -1.17
N ASP A 226 -10.72 9.02 -1.30
CA ASP A 226 -11.55 9.80 -0.35
C ASP A 226 -11.47 9.25 1.08
N LEU A 227 -11.45 7.91 1.22
CA LEU A 227 -11.30 7.26 2.53
C LEU A 227 -9.94 7.61 3.15
N GLN A 228 -8.86 7.48 2.38
CA GLN A 228 -7.51 7.82 2.83
C GLN A 228 -7.37 9.31 3.14
N THR A 229 -7.95 10.20 2.33
CA THR A 229 -7.99 11.64 2.63
C THR A 229 -8.72 11.90 3.94
N TYR A 230 -9.88 11.27 4.15
CA TYR A 230 -10.61 11.39 5.41
C TYR A 230 -9.75 10.93 6.60
N MET A 231 -9.12 9.76 6.49
CA MET A 231 -8.26 9.21 7.54
C MET A 231 -7.10 10.15 7.90
N ILE A 232 -6.34 10.60 6.89
CA ILE A 232 -5.11 11.38 7.08
C ILE A 232 -5.40 12.80 7.59
N VAL A 233 -6.53 13.39 7.18
CA VAL A 233 -7.00 14.70 7.65
C VAL A 233 -7.55 14.59 9.06
N LYS A 234 -8.43 13.62 9.34
CA LYS A 234 -9.02 13.45 10.68
C LYS A 234 -7.97 13.12 11.73
N GLU A 235 -6.95 12.32 11.41
CA GLU A 235 -5.87 12.08 12.36
C GLU A 235 -5.15 13.38 12.76
N ARG A 236 -4.80 14.25 11.80
CA ARG A 236 -4.18 15.56 12.10
C ARG A 236 -5.07 16.41 13.00
N VAL A 237 -6.38 16.44 12.73
CA VAL A 237 -7.36 17.19 13.53
C VAL A 237 -7.48 16.63 14.94
N LEU A 238 -7.56 15.31 15.08
CA LEU A 238 -7.63 14.65 16.38
C LEU A 238 -6.36 14.81 17.19
N GLU A 239 -5.21 14.76 16.55
CA GLU A 239 -3.93 14.98 17.20
C GLU A 239 -3.81 16.42 17.70
N ALA A 240 -4.12 17.41 16.85
CA ALA A 240 -4.17 18.82 17.25
C ALA A 240 -5.12 19.04 18.44
N ARG A 241 -6.29 18.37 18.43
CA ARG A 241 -7.26 18.40 19.54
C ARG A 241 -6.70 17.79 20.82
N GLN A 242 -6.04 16.64 20.73
CA GLN A 242 -5.48 15.94 21.89
C GLN A 242 -4.37 16.75 22.55
N TYR A 243 -3.52 17.39 21.76
CA TYR A 243 -2.47 18.28 22.27
C TYR A 243 -3.03 19.47 23.04
N LEU A 244 -4.11 20.11 22.60
CA LEU A 244 -4.76 21.16 23.40
C LEU A 244 -5.46 20.61 24.66
N ALA A 245 -5.98 19.38 24.59
CA ALA A 245 -6.70 18.77 25.70
C ALA A 245 -5.81 18.37 26.89
N THR A 246 -4.47 18.36 26.74
CA THR A 246 -3.53 18.18 27.86
C THR A 246 -3.58 19.34 28.85
N GLY A 247 -4.03 20.52 28.39
CA GLY A 247 -4.02 21.77 29.16
C GLY A 247 -2.66 22.47 29.16
N GLU A 248 -1.67 21.95 28.42
CA GLU A 248 -0.34 22.56 28.28
C GLU A 248 -0.39 23.71 27.26
N ASN A 249 -0.70 24.91 27.74
CA ASN A 249 -0.73 26.14 26.94
C ASN A 249 0.66 26.78 26.83
N ASP A 250 1.62 26.06 26.27
CA ASP A 250 2.97 26.55 25.98
C ASP A 250 3.21 26.78 24.48
N SER A 251 4.34 27.43 24.16
CA SER A 251 4.69 27.79 22.80
C SER A 251 4.90 26.58 21.88
N GLN A 252 5.36 25.44 22.41
CA GLN A 252 5.54 24.22 21.63
C GLN A 252 4.19 23.63 21.24
N THR A 253 3.25 23.56 22.19
CA THR A 253 1.88 23.11 21.94
C THR A 253 1.20 24.00 20.90
N PHE A 254 1.24 25.33 21.05
CA PHE A 254 0.63 26.21 20.06
C PHE A 254 1.27 26.14 18.68
N GLY A 255 2.60 26.03 18.62
CA GLY A 255 3.32 25.81 17.37
C GLY A 255 2.89 24.52 16.67
N TYR A 256 2.87 23.41 17.42
CA TYR A 256 2.47 22.11 16.90
C TYR A 256 1.02 22.08 16.43
N VAL A 257 0.09 22.50 17.28
CA VAL A 257 -1.35 22.47 17.01
C VAL A 257 -1.71 23.34 15.80
N THR A 258 -1.12 24.54 15.69
CA THR A 258 -1.37 25.46 14.58
C THR A 258 -0.95 24.84 13.26
N GLU A 259 0.28 24.33 13.19
CA GLU A 259 0.80 23.77 11.94
C GLU A 259 0.20 22.40 11.61
N ARG A 260 -0.18 21.61 12.62
CA ARG A 260 -0.93 20.35 12.41
C ARG A 260 -2.30 20.61 11.82
N LEU A 261 -3.03 21.62 12.30
CA LEU A 261 -4.31 22.05 11.71
C LEU A 261 -4.13 22.59 10.29
N ASN A 262 -3.12 23.43 10.04
CA ASN A 262 -2.84 23.94 8.69
C ASN A 262 -2.53 22.80 7.72
N SER A 263 -1.74 21.81 8.16
CA SER A 263 -1.49 20.61 7.36
C SER A 263 -2.78 19.83 7.09
N ALA A 264 -3.70 19.72 8.05
CA ALA A 264 -4.99 19.06 7.84
C ALA A 264 -5.82 19.76 6.75
N VAL A 265 -5.80 21.09 6.75
CA VAL A 265 -6.47 21.91 5.72
C VAL A 265 -5.86 21.66 4.34
N ALA A 266 -4.52 21.70 4.22
CA ALA A 266 -3.84 21.45 2.95
C ALA A 266 -4.17 20.05 2.39
N TRP A 267 -4.09 19.02 3.24
CA TRP A 267 -4.37 17.63 2.86
C TRP A 267 -5.83 17.38 2.46
N SER A 268 -6.78 18.20 2.91
CA SER A 268 -8.18 18.07 2.51
C SER A 268 -8.43 18.30 1.01
N ARG A 269 -7.47 18.86 0.27
CA ARG A 269 -7.57 19.02 -1.19
C ARG A 269 -7.57 17.69 -1.96
N PHE A 270 -7.16 16.59 -1.33
CA PHE A 270 -7.22 15.26 -1.95
C PHE A 270 -8.63 14.65 -1.99
N PHE A 271 -9.65 15.29 -1.42
CA PHE A 271 -11.04 14.86 -1.62
C PHE A 271 -11.45 15.06 -3.09
N ASP A 272 -12.39 14.24 -3.55
CA ASP A 272 -13.08 14.41 -4.83
C ASP A 272 -12.15 14.29 -6.06
N GLN A 273 -11.00 13.60 -5.93
CA GLN A 273 -10.03 13.35 -7.02
C GLN A 273 -10.48 12.25 -8.03
N GLY A 274 -11.62 11.62 -7.77
CA GLY A 274 -12.18 10.54 -8.58
C GLY A 274 -11.51 9.18 -8.30
N GLY A 275 -11.84 8.17 -9.11
CA GLY A 275 -11.31 6.81 -8.98
C GLY A 275 -12.39 5.73 -8.94
N THR A 276 -11.97 4.50 -8.66
CA THR A 276 -12.89 3.36 -8.53
C THR A 276 -13.73 3.50 -7.26
N ALA A 277 -15.05 3.30 -7.39
CA ALA A 277 -15.97 3.36 -6.25
C ALA A 277 -15.98 2.05 -5.45
N TYR A 278 -15.94 2.15 -4.12
CA TYR A 278 -15.96 1.02 -3.19
C TYR A 278 -17.20 1.06 -2.29
N ASP A 279 -17.51 -0.09 -1.71
CA ASP A 279 -18.51 -0.18 -0.65
C ASP A 279 -17.90 0.22 0.69
N LEU A 280 -18.11 1.49 1.05
CA LEU A 280 -17.55 2.14 2.23
C LEU A 280 -18.68 2.52 3.20
N ASP A 281 -19.75 1.73 3.23
CA ASP A 281 -20.79 1.88 4.24
C ASP A 281 -20.29 1.49 5.63
N GLU A 282 -21.11 1.78 6.63
CA GLU A 282 -20.75 1.57 8.03
C GLU A 282 -20.47 0.10 8.36
N GLU A 283 -21.24 -0.84 7.78
CA GLU A 283 -21.07 -2.28 7.98
C GLU A 283 -19.74 -2.77 7.38
N SER A 284 -19.40 -2.31 6.18
CA SER A 284 -18.16 -2.62 5.49
C SER A 284 -16.94 -2.06 6.25
N LEU A 285 -17.01 -0.82 6.72
CA LEU A 285 -15.94 -0.22 7.55
C LEU A 285 -15.80 -0.93 8.90
N GLN A 286 -16.91 -1.28 9.56
CA GLN A 286 -16.92 -2.02 10.82
C GLN A 286 -16.27 -3.39 10.65
N GLY A 287 -16.69 -4.17 9.65
CA GLY A 287 -16.13 -5.50 9.37
C GLY A 287 -14.64 -5.45 8.98
N SER A 288 -14.21 -4.37 8.32
CA SER A 288 -12.81 -4.14 7.98
C SER A 288 -11.96 -3.81 9.20
N CYS A 289 -12.38 -2.84 10.03
CA CYS A 289 -11.71 -2.52 11.27
C CYS A 289 -11.62 -3.74 12.21
N SER A 290 -12.70 -4.51 12.37
CA SER A 290 -12.71 -5.70 13.24
C SER A 290 -11.67 -6.75 12.81
N ARG A 291 -11.46 -6.95 11.50
CA ARG A 291 -10.43 -7.87 10.99
C ARG A 291 -9.03 -7.36 11.27
N ILE A 292 -8.77 -6.08 11.03
CA ILE A 292 -7.45 -5.48 11.25
C ILE A 292 -7.13 -5.46 12.75
N LEU A 293 -8.09 -5.15 13.62
CA LEU A 293 -7.90 -5.23 15.08
C LEU A 293 -7.52 -6.63 15.54
N ALA A 294 -8.15 -7.68 14.99
CA ALA A 294 -7.79 -9.06 15.32
C ALA A 294 -6.33 -9.39 14.95
N ASP A 295 -5.87 -8.94 13.78
CA ASP A 295 -4.46 -9.09 13.36
C ASP A 295 -3.51 -8.36 14.33
N VAL A 296 -3.85 -7.14 14.74
CA VAL A 296 -3.01 -6.33 15.63
C VAL A 296 -2.98 -6.93 17.04
N ASP A 297 -4.13 -7.38 17.56
CA ASP A 297 -4.23 -8.04 18.87
C ASP A 297 -3.34 -9.28 18.93
N GLU A 298 -3.33 -10.11 17.87
CA GLU A 298 -2.45 -11.28 17.77
C GLU A 298 -0.97 -10.87 17.86
N ARG A 299 -0.56 -9.89 17.05
CA ARG A 299 0.82 -9.42 16.98
C ARG A 299 1.27 -8.78 18.29
N PHE A 300 0.40 -7.99 18.91
CA PHE A 300 0.67 -7.39 20.22
C PHE A 300 0.85 -8.47 21.30
N GLN A 301 -0.01 -9.49 21.33
CA GLN A 301 0.13 -10.61 22.26
C GLN A 301 1.46 -11.34 22.08
N TYR A 302 1.85 -11.61 20.83
CA TYR A 302 3.14 -12.20 20.51
C TYR A 302 4.31 -11.34 21.01
N LEU A 303 4.33 -10.05 20.65
CA LEU A 303 5.38 -9.12 21.06
C LEU A 303 5.46 -8.96 22.59
N ASN A 304 4.34 -8.96 23.29
CA ASN A 304 4.29 -8.81 24.74
C ASN A 304 4.89 -10.03 25.48
N LEU A 305 5.06 -11.19 24.83
CA LEU A 305 5.83 -12.32 25.38
C LEU A 305 7.32 -12.02 25.46
N PHE A 306 7.85 -11.24 24.51
CA PHE A 306 9.28 -10.91 24.41
C PHE A 306 9.62 -9.58 25.09
N PHE A 307 8.73 -8.59 25.03
CA PHE A 307 8.95 -7.22 25.51
C PHE A 307 7.87 -6.78 26.51
N PRO A 308 7.68 -7.50 27.62
CA PRO A 308 6.63 -7.17 28.58
C PRO A 308 6.86 -5.77 29.17
N GLY A 309 5.86 -4.89 29.00
CA GLY A 309 5.88 -3.53 29.56
C GLY A 309 6.67 -2.48 28.77
N LEU A 310 7.31 -2.85 27.65
CA LEU A 310 8.06 -1.93 26.79
C LEU A 310 7.26 -1.44 25.57
N LEU A 311 6.04 -1.93 25.38
CA LEU A 311 5.17 -1.66 24.23
C LEU A 311 4.03 -0.70 24.57
N ASN A 312 4.30 0.33 25.37
CA ASN A 312 3.24 1.22 25.88
C ASN A 312 2.58 2.03 24.76
N ASP A 313 3.36 2.56 23.83
CA ASP A 313 2.82 3.35 22.72
C ASP A 313 1.93 2.48 21.81
N LEU A 314 2.45 1.31 21.42
CA LEU A 314 1.68 0.31 20.66
C LEU A 314 0.39 -0.11 21.39
N ARG A 315 0.45 -0.32 22.72
CA ARG A 315 -0.73 -0.63 23.54
C ARG A 315 -1.73 0.53 23.55
N ASN A 316 -1.27 1.77 23.69
CA ASN A 316 -2.12 2.95 23.72
C ASN A 316 -2.82 3.18 22.36
N ASN A 317 -2.07 2.99 21.26
CA ASN A 317 -2.61 3.05 19.91
C ASN A 317 -3.69 1.97 19.70
N LEU A 318 -3.44 0.74 20.13
CA LEU A 318 -4.41 -0.36 20.07
C LEU A 318 -5.67 -0.09 20.91
N ILE A 319 -5.53 0.40 22.14
CA ILE A 319 -6.67 0.81 22.99
C ILE A 319 -7.49 1.90 22.28
N THR A 320 -6.82 2.86 21.66
CA THR A 320 -7.48 3.97 20.95
C THR A 320 -8.18 3.49 19.68
N ALA A 321 -7.60 2.53 18.96
CA ALA A 321 -8.24 1.90 17.80
C ALA A 321 -9.50 1.12 18.20
N HIS A 322 -9.46 0.35 19.30
CA HIS A 322 -10.66 -0.29 19.87
C HIS A 322 -11.71 0.73 20.30
N LYS A 323 -11.30 1.87 20.90
CA LYS A 323 -12.22 2.95 21.23
C LYS A 323 -12.93 3.50 19.99
N HIS A 324 -12.21 3.75 18.89
CA HIS A 324 -12.83 4.19 17.63
C HIS A 324 -13.82 3.16 17.09
N TYR A 325 -13.54 1.86 17.24
CA TYR A 325 -14.50 0.80 16.90
C TYR A 325 -15.76 0.86 17.77
N GLU A 326 -15.60 1.00 19.09
CA GLU A 326 -16.72 1.06 20.03
C GLU A 326 -17.60 2.31 19.84
N THR A 327 -17.02 3.43 19.41
CA THR A 327 -17.75 4.69 19.20
C THR A 327 -18.33 4.86 17.79
N GLY A 328 -18.18 3.86 16.90
CA GLY A 328 -18.67 3.90 15.53
C GLY A 328 -17.79 4.68 14.55
N GLU A 329 -16.60 5.09 14.97
CA GLU A 329 -15.63 5.82 14.14
C GLU A 329 -14.77 4.84 13.31
N TYR A 330 -15.43 3.96 12.55
CA TYR A 330 -14.78 2.81 11.93
C TYR A 330 -13.66 3.15 10.93
N ALA A 331 -13.79 4.25 10.17
CA ALA A 331 -12.73 4.69 9.27
C ALA A 331 -11.45 5.10 10.04
N LEU A 332 -11.59 5.72 11.22
CA LEU A 332 -10.45 6.05 12.08
C LEU A 332 -9.86 4.81 12.73
N CYS A 333 -10.71 3.85 13.11
CA CYS A 333 -10.22 2.55 13.55
C CYS A 333 -9.38 1.87 12.45
N VAL A 334 -9.88 1.78 11.21
CA VAL A 334 -9.14 1.15 10.10
C VAL A 334 -7.76 1.79 9.97
N TYR A 335 -7.68 3.12 9.94
CA TYR A 335 -6.40 3.82 9.82
C TYR A 335 -5.46 3.56 10.99
N LEU A 336 -5.93 3.77 12.22
CA LEU A 336 -5.08 3.62 13.40
C LEU A 336 -4.67 2.16 13.62
N ALA A 337 -5.57 1.21 13.40
CA ALA A 337 -5.26 -0.21 13.49
C ALA A 337 -4.25 -0.63 12.41
N SER A 338 -4.38 -0.15 11.16
CA SER A 338 -3.37 -0.41 10.12
C SER A 338 -2.00 0.19 10.46
N ARG A 339 -1.94 1.43 10.98
CA ARG A 339 -0.66 1.99 11.44
C ARG A 339 -0.06 1.21 12.60
N THR A 340 -0.88 0.86 13.59
CA THR A 340 -0.46 0.05 14.75
C THR A 340 0.03 -1.33 14.29
N LYS A 341 -0.58 -1.91 13.26
CA LYS A 341 -0.13 -3.17 12.65
C LYS A 341 1.26 -3.02 12.04
N ALA A 342 1.50 -1.95 11.28
CA ALA A 342 2.81 -1.67 10.71
C ALA A 342 3.88 -1.46 11.81
N GLU A 343 3.57 -0.71 12.88
CA GLU A 343 4.45 -0.55 14.04
C GLU A 343 4.78 -1.90 14.70
N ALA A 344 3.78 -2.76 14.91
CA ALA A 344 4.00 -4.10 15.44
C ALA A 344 4.85 -4.95 14.48
N ASN A 345 4.57 -4.89 13.17
CA ASN A 345 5.29 -5.66 12.16
C ASN A 345 6.76 -5.29 12.10
N ILE A 346 7.11 -4.00 12.16
CA ILE A 346 8.52 -3.61 12.11
C ILE A 346 9.26 -4.13 13.34
N ILE A 347 8.65 -4.05 14.53
CA ILE A 347 9.24 -4.60 15.76
C ILE A 347 9.46 -6.10 15.59
N VAL A 348 8.44 -6.86 15.16
CA VAL A 348 8.55 -8.31 14.92
C VAL A 348 9.63 -8.63 13.89
N THR A 349 9.69 -7.88 12.78
CA THR A 349 10.65 -8.10 11.70
C THR A 349 12.08 -7.88 12.17
N MET A 350 12.29 -6.89 13.05
CA MET A 350 13.60 -6.64 13.65
C MET A 350 14.01 -7.71 14.68
N LEU A 351 13.10 -8.58 15.13
CA LEU A 351 13.42 -9.68 16.06
C LEU A 351 14.23 -10.77 15.35
N GLY A 352 15.56 -10.64 15.41
CA GLY A 352 16.49 -11.61 14.82
C GLY A 352 17.27 -11.08 13.62
N VAL A 353 17.07 -9.80 13.27
CA VAL A 353 17.86 -9.08 12.28
C VAL A 353 18.99 -8.34 13.02
N LYS A 354 20.24 -8.57 12.60
CA LYS A 354 21.39 -7.78 13.09
C LYS A 354 21.42 -6.43 12.41
N GLU A 355 22.06 -5.47 13.05
CA GLU A 355 22.27 -4.12 12.52
C GLU A 355 22.87 -4.13 11.10
N ASP A 356 23.81 -5.04 10.83
CA ASP A 356 24.44 -5.20 9.50
C ASP A 356 23.47 -5.56 8.36
N PHE A 357 22.27 -6.07 8.67
CA PHE A 357 21.25 -6.46 7.68
C PHE A 357 20.11 -5.43 7.57
N ALA A 358 20.22 -4.28 8.26
CA ALA A 358 19.16 -3.28 8.27
C ALA A 358 18.95 -2.62 6.89
N ASP A 359 20.04 -2.41 6.13
CA ASP A 359 19.98 -1.88 4.77
C ASP A 359 19.33 -2.88 3.80
N ASP A 360 19.71 -4.16 3.86
CA ASP A 360 19.10 -5.23 3.06
C ASP A 360 17.60 -5.36 3.37
N LEU A 361 17.23 -5.25 4.65
CA LEU A 361 15.84 -5.27 5.07
C LEU A 361 15.06 -4.09 4.51
N LEU A 362 15.66 -2.90 4.54
CA LEU A 362 15.05 -1.69 3.98
C LEU A 362 14.85 -1.84 2.47
N GLU A 363 15.84 -2.35 1.73
CA GLU A 363 15.71 -2.59 0.29
C GLU A 363 14.56 -3.56 -0.02
N LEU A 364 14.47 -4.67 0.70
CA LEU A 364 13.37 -5.63 0.54
C LEU A 364 12.00 -5.00 0.82
N LYS A 365 11.88 -4.20 1.89
CA LYS A 365 10.63 -3.52 2.22
C LYS A 365 10.26 -2.47 1.20
N MET A 366 11.22 -1.68 0.72
CA MET A 366 11.00 -0.68 -0.32
C MET A 366 10.54 -1.31 -1.62
N ASN A 367 11.17 -2.42 -2.05
CA ASN A 367 10.76 -3.16 -3.24
C ASN A 367 9.35 -3.74 -3.09
N ALA A 368 9.01 -4.27 -1.90
CA ALA A 368 7.67 -4.77 -1.65
C ALA A 368 6.62 -3.64 -1.62
N ALA A 369 6.95 -2.48 -1.03
CA ALA A 369 6.11 -1.29 -1.00
C ALA A 369 5.82 -0.80 -2.42
N GLU A 370 6.86 -0.71 -3.25
CA GLU A 370 6.76 -0.30 -4.65
C GLU A 370 5.82 -1.22 -5.44
N LYS A 371 6.03 -2.55 -5.35
CA LYS A 371 5.17 -3.54 -6.00
C LYS A 371 3.73 -3.45 -5.52
N ALA A 372 3.51 -3.27 -4.22
CA ALA A 372 2.18 -3.17 -3.65
C ALA A 372 1.46 -1.90 -4.15
N VAL A 373 2.13 -0.75 -4.16
CA VAL A 373 1.60 0.50 -4.73
C VAL A 373 1.31 0.35 -6.23
N ALA A 374 2.24 -0.18 -7.02
CA ALA A 374 2.05 -0.36 -8.46
C ALA A 374 0.86 -1.30 -8.77
N LYS A 375 0.67 -2.36 -7.99
CA LYS A 375 -0.47 -3.28 -8.08
C LYS A 375 -1.81 -2.59 -7.77
N GLN A 376 -1.82 -1.61 -6.87
CA GLN A 376 -3.02 -0.82 -6.58
C GLN A 376 -3.38 0.09 -7.75
N ILE A 377 -2.39 0.73 -8.34
CA ILE A 377 -2.54 1.59 -9.52
C ILE A 377 -3.12 0.79 -10.70
N ASP A 378 -2.59 -0.42 -10.98
CA ASP A 378 -3.12 -1.33 -12.02
C ASP A 378 -4.60 -1.70 -11.78
N LYS A 379 -5.06 -1.71 -10.53
CA LYS A 379 -6.46 -1.99 -10.15
C LYS A 379 -7.37 -0.77 -10.21
N GLY A 380 -6.86 0.41 -10.56
CA GLY A 380 -7.61 1.66 -10.70
C GLY A 380 -7.84 2.39 -9.39
N ALA A 381 -6.97 2.22 -8.40
CA ALA A 381 -6.97 2.96 -7.14
C ALA A 381 -5.56 3.47 -6.85
N PHE A 382 -5.41 4.79 -6.64
CA PHE A 382 -4.12 5.36 -6.26
C PHE A 382 -4.07 5.54 -4.73
N PRO A 383 -3.22 4.79 -4.01
CA PRO A 383 -3.16 4.83 -2.55
C PRO A 383 -2.31 6.02 -2.10
N ILE A 384 -2.91 7.21 -2.00
CA ILE A 384 -2.20 8.47 -1.71
C ILE A 384 -1.29 8.37 -0.49
N ILE A 385 -1.75 7.76 0.62
CA ILE A 385 -0.95 7.68 1.85
C ILE A 385 0.23 6.72 1.65
N ALA A 386 0.01 5.59 0.97
CA ALA A 386 1.05 4.59 0.77
C ALA A 386 2.17 5.11 -0.13
N TYR A 387 1.81 5.76 -1.24
CA TYR A 387 2.80 6.36 -2.14
C TYR A 387 3.56 7.49 -1.44
N SER A 388 2.87 8.37 -0.70
CA SER A 388 3.52 9.40 0.11
C SER A 388 4.54 8.81 1.10
N TYR A 389 4.18 7.77 1.86
CA TYR A 389 5.11 7.14 2.79
C TYR A 389 6.26 6.39 2.09
N TYR A 390 6.03 5.82 0.91
CA TYR A 390 7.09 5.25 0.09
C TYR A 390 8.10 6.32 -0.35
N GLU A 391 7.62 7.46 -0.86
CA GLU A 391 8.46 8.59 -1.28
C GLU A 391 9.31 9.13 -0.12
N TYR A 392 8.72 9.25 1.08
CA TYR A 392 9.41 9.74 2.26
C TYR A 392 10.36 8.72 2.88
N ALA A 393 10.00 7.44 2.89
CA ALA A 393 10.94 6.39 3.26
C ALA A 393 12.18 6.44 2.36
N ASN A 394 12.01 6.72 1.06
CA ASN A 394 13.11 6.86 0.12
C ASN A 394 14.01 8.08 0.44
N SER A 395 13.46 9.21 0.88
CA SER A 395 14.27 10.38 1.26
C SER A 395 14.99 10.23 2.60
N LEU A 396 14.59 9.27 3.44
CA LEU A 396 15.16 9.04 4.76
C LEU A 396 16.27 7.99 4.78
N LYS A 397 16.46 7.22 3.70
CA LYS A 397 17.35 6.03 3.67
C LYS A 397 18.76 6.31 4.20
N GLU A 398 19.34 7.45 3.84
CA GLU A 398 20.73 7.79 4.20
C GLU A 398 20.86 8.48 5.57
N ASP A 399 19.81 9.17 6.02
CA ASP A 399 19.83 10.06 7.18
C ASP A 399 19.20 9.44 8.45
N ASP A 400 18.17 8.61 8.28
CA ASP A 400 17.38 8.02 9.36
C ASP A 400 16.79 6.67 8.93
N LEU A 401 17.64 5.64 8.99
CA LEU A 401 17.30 4.27 8.63
C LEU A 401 16.11 3.71 9.42
N SER A 402 15.98 4.08 10.70
CA SER A 402 14.88 3.60 11.55
C SER A 402 13.54 4.14 11.07
N SER A 403 13.49 5.44 10.76
CA SER A 403 12.30 6.05 10.18
C SER A 403 12.05 5.53 8.76
N ALA A 404 13.07 5.36 7.92
CA ALA A 404 12.92 4.80 6.58
C ALA A 404 12.28 3.39 6.62
N LEU A 405 12.74 2.52 7.53
CA LEU A 405 12.14 1.21 7.76
C LEU A 405 10.68 1.31 8.20
N LEU A 406 10.36 2.18 9.16
CA LEU A 406 8.99 2.37 9.63
C LEU A 406 8.06 2.90 8.52
N TYR A 407 8.48 3.93 7.78
CA TYR A 407 7.68 4.50 6.69
C TYR A 407 7.52 3.55 5.51
N SER A 408 8.51 2.71 5.21
CA SER A 408 8.36 1.64 4.21
C SER A 408 7.32 0.60 4.64
N GLU A 409 7.24 0.28 5.94
CA GLU A 409 6.21 -0.61 6.48
C GLU A 409 4.82 0.06 6.48
N TYR A 410 4.73 1.36 6.78
CA TYR A 410 3.47 2.09 6.62
C TYR A 410 3.01 2.11 5.16
N ALA A 411 3.91 2.34 4.21
CA ALA A 411 3.61 2.30 2.79
C ALA A 411 3.05 0.94 2.39
N LEU A 412 3.70 -0.14 2.82
CA LEU A 412 3.24 -1.51 2.62
C LEU A 412 1.84 -1.74 3.17
N GLU A 413 1.61 -1.53 4.47
CA GLU A 413 0.32 -1.86 5.09
C GLU A 413 -0.83 -1.01 4.53
N LEU A 414 -0.57 0.27 4.23
CA LEU A 414 -1.61 1.19 3.76
C LEU A 414 -1.88 1.08 2.25
N SER A 415 -0.98 0.44 1.49
CA SER A 415 -1.22 0.12 0.08
C SER A 415 -2.32 -0.94 -0.08
N ASP A 416 -2.45 -1.86 0.88
CA ASP A 416 -3.37 -2.99 0.79
C ASP A 416 -4.74 -2.74 1.45
N ILE A 417 -5.05 -1.52 1.90
CA ILE A 417 -6.33 -1.23 2.56
C ILE A 417 -7.56 -1.64 1.73
N GLU A 418 -7.48 -1.56 0.40
CA GLU A 418 -8.62 -1.95 -0.46
C GLU A 418 -9.03 -3.42 -0.34
N ILE A 419 -8.15 -4.33 0.12
CA ILE A 419 -8.47 -5.77 0.20
C ILE A 419 -9.58 -6.05 1.20
N TYR A 420 -9.82 -5.10 2.12
CA TYR A 420 -10.87 -5.20 3.11
C TYR A 420 -12.23 -4.74 2.56
N PHE A 421 -12.28 -4.06 1.41
CA PHE A 421 -13.49 -3.45 0.86
C PHE A 421 -13.94 -4.12 -0.46
N GLU A 422 -15.23 -4.38 -0.58
CA GLU A 422 -15.79 -4.86 -1.84
C GLU A 422 -15.91 -3.71 -2.86
N LYS A 423 -15.51 -3.94 -4.11
CA LYS A 423 -15.77 -2.98 -5.20
C LYS A 423 -17.27 -2.86 -5.39
N LYS A 424 -17.79 -1.63 -5.54
CA LYS A 424 -19.20 -1.41 -5.90
C LYS A 424 -19.43 -1.96 -7.31
N SER A 425 -19.90 -3.21 -7.39
CA SER A 425 -20.31 -3.78 -8.66
C SER A 425 -21.44 -2.92 -9.23
N HIS A 426 -21.38 -2.61 -10.53
CA HIS A 426 -22.55 -2.13 -11.27
C HIS A 426 -23.60 -3.25 -11.28
N LYS A 427 -24.26 -3.52 -10.15
CA LYS A 427 -25.51 -4.29 -10.13
C LYS A 427 -26.49 -3.42 -10.90
N ILE A 428 -26.64 -3.69 -12.20
CA ILE A 428 -27.74 -3.17 -12.99
C ILE A 428 -28.98 -3.51 -12.18
N ASP A 429 -29.63 -2.50 -11.62
CA ASP A 429 -30.85 -2.71 -10.88
C ASP A 429 -31.96 -3.09 -11.87
N TRP A 430 -32.05 -4.39 -12.13
CA TRP A 430 -33.06 -4.98 -12.98
C TRP A 430 -34.48 -4.71 -12.46
N SER A 431 -34.64 -4.31 -11.19
CA SER A 431 -35.93 -3.95 -10.61
C SER A 431 -36.48 -2.64 -11.19
N ALA A 432 -35.62 -1.66 -11.47
CA ALA A 432 -35.99 -0.39 -12.13
C ALA A 432 -36.29 -0.57 -13.64
N LEU A 433 -35.71 -1.59 -14.27
CA LEU A 433 -35.91 -1.93 -15.68
C LEU A 433 -37.13 -2.83 -15.94
N LYS A 434 -37.57 -3.62 -14.96
CA LYS A 434 -38.77 -4.49 -15.04
C LYS A 434 -40.05 -3.76 -15.51
N PRO A 435 -40.44 -2.58 -14.97
CA PRO A 435 -41.67 -1.92 -15.40
C PRO A 435 -41.58 -1.30 -16.81
N LYS A 436 -40.40 -0.81 -17.21
CA LYS A 436 -40.19 -0.24 -18.56
C LYS A 436 -40.11 -1.32 -19.64
N LEU A 437 -39.45 -2.45 -19.38
CA LEU A 437 -39.36 -3.57 -20.32
C LEU A 437 -40.71 -4.26 -20.53
N ARG A 438 -41.54 -4.41 -19.49
CA ARG A 438 -42.88 -5.02 -19.60
C ARG A 438 -43.79 -4.33 -20.63
N LYS A 439 -43.61 -3.03 -20.88
CA LYS A 439 -44.33 -2.27 -21.92
C LYS A 439 -43.94 -2.69 -23.34
N TYR A 440 -42.69 -3.09 -23.54
CA TYR A 440 -42.14 -3.46 -24.86
C TYR A 440 -42.07 -4.98 -25.09
N VAL A 441 -42.25 -5.80 -24.05
CA VAL A 441 -42.28 -7.26 -24.15
C VAL A 441 -43.27 -7.76 -25.23
N PRO A 442 -44.53 -7.28 -25.34
CA PRO A 442 -45.45 -7.76 -26.37
C PRO A 442 -44.99 -7.40 -27.80
N THR A 443 -44.39 -6.22 -27.98
CA THR A 443 -43.87 -5.79 -29.29
C THR A 443 -42.61 -6.55 -29.68
N VAL A 444 -41.72 -6.82 -28.74
CA VAL A 444 -40.48 -7.57 -29.00
C VAL A 444 -40.79 -9.05 -29.26
N THR A 445 -41.73 -9.66 -28.53
CA THR A 445 -42.17 -11.04 -28.80
C THR A 445 -42.90 -11.16 -30.13
N PHE A 446 -43.68 -10.16 -30.53
CA PHE A 446 -44.33 -10.12 -31.86
C PHE A 446 -43.30 -10.04 -32.99
N ILE A 447 -42.28 -9.19 -32.86
CA ILE A 447 -41.20 -9.04 -33.86
C ILE A 447 -40.39 -10.34 -33.96
N TRP A 448 -40.03 -10.96 -32.84
CA TRP A 448 -39.34 -12.26 -32.84
C TRP A 448 -40.20 -13.37 -33.43
N GLY A 449 -41.52 -13.36 -33.18
CA GLY A 449 -42.47 -14.27 -33.80
C GLY A 449 -42.56 -14.10 -35.33
N LEU A 450 -42.54 -12.86 -35.82
CA LEU A 450 -42.49 -12.57 -37.26
C LEU A 450 -41.18 -13.04 -37.91
N ILE A 451 -40.04 -12.83 -37.24
CA ILE A 451 -38.73 -13.27 -37.74
C ILE A 451 -38.68 -14.81 -37.81
N LEU A 452 -39.10 -15.50 -36.75
CA LEU A 452 -39.19 -16.97 -36.74
C LEU A 452 -40.16 -17.51 -37.80
N GLY A 453 -41.32 -16.87 -37.96
CA GLY A 453 -42.29 -17.22 -39.00
C GLY A 453 -41.73 -17.03 -40.42
N PHE A 454 -40.97 -15.95 -40.65
CA PHE A 454 -40.31 -15.68 -41.92
C PHE A 454 -39.22 -16.70 -42.23
N ILE A 455 -38.42 -17.08 -41.23
CA ILE A 455 -37.38 -18.12 -41.36
C ILE A 455 -38.02 -19.47 -41.70
N LEU A 456 -39.11 -19.85 -41.03
CA LEU A 456 -39.85 -21.09 -41.32
C LEU A 456 -40.46 -21.08 -42.73
N CYS A 457 -41.08 -19.99 -43.15
CA CYS A 457 -41.59 -19.84 -44.52
C CYS A 457 -40.48 -19.92 -45.57
N TRP A 458 -39.32 -19.30 -45.29
CA TRP A 458 -38.17 -19.32 -46.18
C TRP A 458 -37.61 -20.74 -46.36
N ILE A 459 -37.53 -21.52 -45.28
CA ILE A 459 -37.09 -22.93 -45.32
C ILE A 459 -38.06 -23.76 -46.16
N ILE A 460 -39.38 -23.65 -45.93
CA ILE A 460 -40.40 -24.39 -46.69
C ILE A 460 -40.38 -24.02 -48.18
N PHE A 461 -40.21 -22.72 -48.49
CA PHE A 461 -40.14 -22.25 -49.87
C PHE A 461 -38.88 -22.77 -50.58
N ARG A 462 -37.75 -22.83 -49.88
CA ARG A 462 -36.47 -23.34 -50.40
C ARG A 462 -36.53 -24.84 -50.73
N GLU A 463 -37.26 -25.64 -49.96
CA GLU A 463 -37.50 -27.06 -50.28
C GLU A 463 -38.39 -27.24 -51.52
N LYS A 464 -39.43 -26.40 -51.68
CA LYS A 464 -40.35 -26.46 -52.82
C LYS A 464 -39.67 -26.08 -54.15
N VAL A 465 -38.67 -25.20 -54.11
CA VAL A 465 -37.87 -24.81 -55.29
C VAL A 465 -36.85 -25.89 -55.67
N ARG A 466 -36.28 -26.62 -54.70
CA ARG A 466 -35.39 -27.77 -54.97
C ARG A 466 -36.10 -28.95 -55.63
N GLY A 467 -37.38 -29.17 -55.38
CA GLY A 467 -38.18 -30.23 -56.00
C GLY A 467 -38.43 -30.09 -57.51
N LYS A 468 -38.22 -28.89 -58.10
CA LYS A 468 -38.46 -28.65 -59.54
C LYS A 468 -37.19 -28.68 -60.42
N ALA A 469 -36.00 -28.71 -59.83
CA ALA A 469 -34.74 -28.66 -60.58
C ALA A 469 -34.20 -30.04 -61.03
N VAL A 470 -34.79 -31.15 -60.57
CA VAL A 470 -34.37 -32.51 -60.96
C VAL A 470 -35.29 -33.05 -62.05
N ARG A 471 -35.21 -32.50 -63.26
CA ARG A 471 -35.65 -33.17 -64.51
C ARG A 471 -35.21 -32.33 -65.71
N LYS A 472 -34.00 -32.59 -66.21
CA LYS A 472 -33.63 -32.60 -67.65
C LYS A 472 -32.12 -32.89 -67.86
N ALA A 473 -31.85 -34.16 -68.23
CA ALA A 473 -30.92 -34.64 -69.28
C ALA A 473 -29.38 -34.47 -69.13
N PRO A 474 -28.55 -35.13 -69.97
CA PRO A 474 -28.45 -36.59 -70.20
C PRO A 474 -27.00 -37.12 -70.22
N ALA A 475 -26.88 -38.45 -70.36
CA ALA A 475 -25.67 -39.27 -70.36
C ALA A 475 -24.69 -39.09 -71.55
N LYS A 476 -23.39 -39.31 -71.28
CA LYS A 476 -22.29 -39.83 -72.14
C LYS A 476 -21.01 -39.84 -71.28
N ALA A 477 -19.94 -40.62 -71.46
CA ALA A 477 -19.65 -41.93 -72.04
C ALA A 477 -18.16 -42.22 -71.67
N ARG A 478 -17.85 -43.47 -71.29
CA ARG A 478 -16.53 -44.07 -71.02
C ARG A 478 -15.34 -43.55 -71.86
N ARG A 479 -14.14 -43.48 -71.26
CA ARG A 479 -12.93 -44.20 -71.72
C ARG A 479 -11.84 -44.31 -70.64
N ARG A 480 -11.08 -45.42 -70.72
CA ARG A 480 -10.15 -46.02 -69.74
C ARG A 480 -8.67 -45.65 -70.00
N THR A 481 -7.88 -45.54 -68.90
CA THR A 481 -6.45 -45.93 -68.67
C THR A 481 -5.32 -45.33 -69.52
N PRO A 482 -4.01 -45.45 -69.15
CA PRO A 482 -3.32 -45.78 -67.88
C PRO A 482 -2.14 -44.80 -67.53
N PRO A 483 -1.32 -45.04 -66.48
CA PRO A 483 -0.41 -44.03 -65.91
C PRO A 483 1.03 -44.08 -66.46
N ALA A 484 1.74 -42.96 -66.40
CA ALA A 484 3.16 -42.86 -66.70
C ALA A 484 3.98 -42.36 -65.51
N ARG A 485 5.07 -43.08 -65.28
CA ARG A 485 6.06 -42.99 -64.20
C ARG A 485 7.15 -41.95 -64.55
N LYS A 486 7.90 -41.55 -63.51
CA LYS A 486 9.37 -41.24 -63.50
C LYS A 486 9.84 -39.83 -63.96
N VAL A 487 10.46 -39.05 -63.04
CA VAL A 487 11.94 -38.87 -62.90
C VAL A 487 12.31 -37.58 -62.13
N LYS A 488 13.26 -37.75 -61.20
CA LYS A 488 14.10 -36.77 -60.47
C LYS A 488 14.67 -35.63 -61.32
N ARG A 489 14.82 -34.44 -60.72
CA ARG A 489 16.05 -33.62 -60.91
C ARG A 489 16.35 -32.71 -59.70
N ARG A 490 17.56 -32.92 -59.16
CA ARG A 490 18.33 -32.09 -58.22
C ARG A 490 18.72 -30.74 -58.85
N LYS A 491 18.81 -29.69 -58.02
CA LYS A 491 19.81 -28.59 -58.01
C LYS A 491 19.68 -27.90 -56.63
N THR A 492 20.52 -28.15 -55.62
CA THR A 492 21.82 -27.52 -55.26
C THR A 492 21.97 -26.04 -55.64
N ARG A 493 22.01 -25.17 -54.62
CA ARG A 493 23.14 -24.30 -54.20
C ARG A 493 22.65 -23.46 -52.98
N THR A 494 23.30 -23.56 -51.80
CA THR A 494 24.26 -22.57 -51.23
C THR A 494 23.76 -21.13 -51.33
N SER A 495 23.83 -20.24 -50.35
CA SER A 495 24.55 -20.14 -49.07
C SER A 495 24.20 -18.75 -48.53
N LEU A 496 24.02 -18.55 -47.22
CA LEU A 496 24.79 -17.59 -46.42
C LEU A 496 24.24 -17.53 -44.99
N ARG A 497 25.17 -17.68 -44.04
CA ARG A 497 25.08 -17.30 -42.63
C ARG A 497 25.48 -15.83 -42.47
N LEU A 498 25.25 -15.34 -41.25
CA LEU A 498 25.78 -14.15 -40.56
C LEU A 498 24.80 -12.96 -40.60
N ARG A 499 24.39 -12.37 -39.47
CA ARG A 499 24.86 -12.41 -38.07
C ARG A 499 23.69 -12.58 -37.12
#